data_AF-A0A8T5IKL1-F1
#
_entry.id   AF-A0A8T5IKL1-F1
#
_cell.length_a   1.000
_cell.length_b   1.000
_cell.length_c   1.000
_cell.angle_alpha   90.00
_cell.angle_beta   90.00
_cell.angle_gamma   90.00
#
_symmetry.space_group_name_H-M   'P 1'
#
loop_
_entity.id
_entity.type
_entity.pdbx_description
1 polymer ?
#
loop_
_entity_poly.entity_id
_entity_poly.type
_entity_poly.pdbx_seq_one_letter_code
_entity_poly.pdbx_strand_id
1 'polypeptide(L)'
;MVHLSLETAISTIKPLSIFVAAMVVYAIFIFKFYRFVATRDIFELNLQQYSSRSSWAWLQKLLSVILYILEYLIFFPILVAIWSGVFSLLLIFLSKQDVSLVLLVAIAIVSSIRVTSYYNEDLAKDLAKMLPFALLGVFLIDISFFTFETIPATLLSIPSYYNVILYYLIFTILVEFVLRVVTFIFGLQNDVE
;
A
#
# COMPACT_ATOMS: atom_id res chain seq x y z
N MET A 1 27.82 -37.25 26.38
CA MET A 1 27.64 -36.05 27.23
C MET A 1 27.79 -34.83 26.36
N VAL A 2 26.80 -33.94 26.31
CA VAL A 2 26.90 -32.66 25.60
C VAL A 2 27.84 -31.76 26.41
N HIS A 3 29.05 -31.51 25.91
CA HIS A 3 29.93 -30.51 26.51
C HIS A 3 29.42 -29.13 26.12
N LEU A 4 28.62 -28.51 27.00
CA LEU A 4 28.17 -27.12 26.86
C LEU A 4 29.35 -26.19 27.19
N SER A 5 30.08 -25.76 26.18
CA SER A 5 31.07 -24.69 26.33
C SER A 5 30.40 -23.33 26.10
N LEU A 6 30.73 -22.33 26.92
CA LEU A 6 30.19 -20.97 26.78
C LEU A 6 30.54 -20.35 25.42
N GLU A 7 31.71 -20.67 24.88
CA GLU A 7 32.18 -20.19 23.58
C GLU A 7 31.38 -20.78 22.41
N THR A 8 31.06 -22.08 22.47
CA THR A 8 30.19 -22.75 21.50
C THR A 8 28.76 -22.22 21.59
N ALA A 9 28.27 -21.93 22.81
CA ALA A 9 26.94 -21.35 23.02
C ALA A 9 26.83 -19.95 22.39
N ILE A 10 27.80 -19.07 22.64
CA ILE A 10 27.80 -17.70 22.11
C ILE A 10 27.91 -17.70 20.59
N SER A 11 28.83 -18.48 20.02
CA SER A 11 29.02 -18.55 18.56
C SER A 11 27.81 -19.11 17.82
N THR A 12 27.07 -20.05 18.43
CA THR A 12 25.86 -20.65 17.85
C THR A 12 24.63 -19.73 17.99
N ILE A 13 24.46 -19.08 19.14
CA ILE A 13 23.26 -18.24 19.42
C ILE A 13 23.34 -16.88 18.71
N LYS A 14 24.53 -16.30 18.55
CA LYS A 14 24.71 -14.97 17.95
C LYS A 14 24.01 -14.81 16.58
N PRO A 15 24.22 -15.69 15.57
CA PRO A 15 23.53 -15.55 14.29
C PRO A 15 22.01 -15.67 14.45
N LEU A 16 21.52 -16.61 15.27
CA LEU A 16 20.08 -16.76 15.53
C LEU A 16 19.47 -15.49 16.12
N SER A 17 20.14 -14.87 17.10
CA SER A 17 19.67 -13.61 17.70
C SER A 17 19.58 -12.47 16.69
N ILE A 18 20.55 -12.39 15.77
CA ILE A 18 20.55 -11.38 14.70
C ILE A 18 19.38 -11.62 13.73
N PHE A 19 19.15 -12.86 13.30
CA PHE A 19 18.03 -13.21 12.43
C PHE A 19 16.68 -12.91 13.08
N VAL A 20 16.48 -13.31 14.34
CA VAL A 20 15.26 -13.01 15.09
C VAL A 20 15.03 -11.51 15.20
N ALA A 21 16.06 -10.74 15.57
CA ALA A 21 15.95 -9.28 15.68
C ALA A 21 15.59 -8.64 14.33
N ALA A 22 16.27 -9.04 13.25
CA ALA A 22 16.00 -8.53 11.91
C ALA A 22 14.57 -8.85 11.43
N MET A 23 14.11 -10.09 11.64
CA MET A 23 12.76 -10.51 11.28
C MET A 23 11.69 -9.76 12.07
N VAL A 24 11.89 -9.54 13.38
CA VAL A 24 10.97 -8.77 14.22
C VAL A 24 10.89 -7.32 13.74
N VAL A 25 12.03 -6.67 13.50
CA VAL A 25 12.07 -5.29 12.98
C VAL A 25 11.35 -5.20 11.63
N TYR A 26 11.62 -6.13 10.72
CA TYR A 26 10.94 -6.18 9.42
C TYR A 26 9.43 -6.38 9.57
N ALA A 27 8.99 -7.33 10.39
CA ALA A 27 7.56 -7.59 10.62
C ALA A 27 6.83 -6.39 11.23
N ILE A 28 7.45 -5.67 12.17
CA ILE A 28 6.90 -4.43 12.74
C ILE A 28 6.77 -3.35 11.67
N PHE A 29 7.77 -3.19 10.81
CA PHE A 29 7.72 -2.26 9.69
C PHE A 29 6.57 -2.62 8.73
N ILE A 30 6.48 -3.88 8.31
CA ILE A 30 5.38 -4.35 7.45
C ILE A 30 4.03 -4.15 8.11
N PHE A 31 3.93 -4.36 9.43
CA PHE A 31 2.70 -4.15 10.16
C PHE A 31 2.17 -2.72 10.06
N LYS A 32 3.05 -1.73 10.17
CA LYS A 32 2.68 -0.32 10.00
C LYS A 32 2.37 -0.01 8.54
N PHE A 33 3.21 -0.50 7.62
CA PHE A 33 3.07 -0.31 6.19
C PHE A 33 1.72 -0.81 5.67
N TYR A 34 1.39 -2.09 5.88
CA TYR A 34 0.20 -2.70 5.27
C TYR A 34 -1.08 -2.03 5.79
N ARG A 35 -1.11 -1.64 7.07
CA ARG A 35 -2.27 -0.96 7.67
C ARG A 35 -2.53 0.36 6.98
N PHE A 36 -1.48 1.13 6.71
CA PHE A 36 -1.62 2.42 6.05
C PHE A 36 -2.12 2.28 4.60
N VAL A 37 -1.59 1.32 3.84
CA VAL A 37 -1.99 1.11 2.44
C VAL A 37 -3.44 0.63 2.33
N ALA A 38 -3.86 -0.22 3.27
CA ALA A 38 -5.18 -0.85 3.27
C ALA A 38 -6.30 0.04 3.83
N THR A 39 -5.99 1.16 4.50
CA THR A 39 -7.00 2.08 5.02
C THR A 39 -7.82 2.69 3.87
N ARG A 40 -9.15 2.56 3.95
CA ARG A 40 -10.05 3.10 2.93
C ARG A 40 -9.98 4.64 2.88
N ASP A 41 -10.18 5.28 4.04
CA ASP A 41 -10.24 6.74 4.17
C ASP A 41 -9.05 7.26 4.98
N ILE A 42 -8.07 7.86 4.31
CA ILE A 42 -6.91 8.50 4.96
C ILE A 42 -7.26 9.91 5.45
N PHE A 43 -8.23 10.56 4.81
CA PHE A 43 -8.70 11.90 5.15
C PHE A 43 -10.16 11.81 5.60
N GLU A 44 -10.41 11.97 6.90
CA GLU A 44 -11.77 12.00 7.45
C GLU A 44 -12.47 13.33 7.12
N LEU A 45 -13.66 13.24 6.52
CA LEU A 45 -14.50 14.39 6.23
C LEU A 45 -15.28 14.78 7.50
N ASN A 46 -14.81 15.78 8.26
CA ASN A 46 -15.57 16.31 9.39
C ASN A 46 -16.50 17.46 8.94
N LEU A 47 -17.73 17.13 8.53
CA LEU A 47 -18.75 18.12 8.13
C LEU A 47 -19.39 18.88 9.30
N GLN A 48 -19.26 18.38 10.53
CA GLN A 48 -19.94 18.98 11.70
C GLN A 48 -19.35 20.34 12.08
N GLN A 49 -18.09 20.62 11.72
CA GLN A 49 -17.47 21.92 12.00
C GLN A 49 -18.06 23.09 11.19
N TYR A 50 -18.81 22.81 10.12
CA TYR A 50 -19.38 23.83 9.22
C TYR A 50 -20.88 24.07 9.42
N SER A 51 -21.53 23.44 10.41
CA SER A 51 -22.97 23.63 10.69
C SER A 51 -23.30 24.92 11.44
N SER A 52 -22.55 26.00 11.19
CA SER A 52 -22.85 27.31 11.77
C SER A 52 -24.22 27.82 11.29
N ARG A 53 -24.97 28.43 12.20
CA ARG A 53 -26.37 28.88 12.12
C ARG A 53 -26.56 30.05 11.11
N SER A 54 -26.22 29.85 9.85
CA SER A 54 -26.26 30.86 8.78
C SER A 54 -27.30 30.51 7.71
N SER A 55 -27.97 31.52 7.14
CA SER A 55 -29.02 31.34 6.11
C SER A 55 -28.53 30.71 4.79
N TRP A 56 -27.21 30.60 4.60
CA TRP A 56 -26.56 30.00 3.43
C TRP A 56 -25.89 28.65 3.75
N ALA A 57 -26.30 27.98 4.83
CA ALA A 57 -25.70 26.73 5.30
C ALA A 57 -25.63 25.63 4.22
N TRP A 58 -26.58 25.58 3.28
CA TRP A 58 -26.57 24.62 2.17
C TRP A 58 -25.42 24.89 1.17
N LEU A 59 -25.12 26.16 0.89
CA LEU A 59 -24.07 26.57 -0.04
C LEU A 59 -22.68 26.30 0.56
N GLN A 60 -22.53 26.55 1.86
CA GLN A 60 -21.28 26.26 2.60
C GLN A 60 -21.01 24.76 2.66
N LYS A 61 -22.02 23.94 2.94
CA LYS A 61 -21.90 22.47 2.89
C LYS A 61 -21.50 21.98 1.51
N LEU A 62 -22.13 22.50 0.46
CA LEU A 62 -21.81 22.12 -0.92
C LEU A 62 -20.36 22.50 -1.30
N LEU A 63 -19.91 23.71 -0.95
CA LEU A 63 -18.52 24.12 -1.17
C LEU A 63 -17.52 23.26 -0.39
N SER A 64 -17.79 22.92 0.88
CA SER A 64 -16.93 22.04 1.67
C SER A 64 -16.80 20.64 1.05
N VAL A 65 -17.91 20.08 0.55
CA VAL A 65 -17.90 18.79 -0.17
C VAL A 65 -17.08 18.88 -1.46
N ILE A 66 -17.26 19.95 -2.25
CA ILE A 66 -16.49 20.16 -3.48
C ILE A 66 -15.00 20.32 -3.20
N LEU A 67 -14.63 21.12 -2.20
CA LEU A 67 -13.23 21.31 -1.80
C LEU A 67 -12.58 20.00 -1.33
N TYR A 68 -13.31 19.20 -0.56
CA TYR A 68 -12.84 17.87 -0.15
C TYR A 68 -12.66 16.92 -1.34
N ILE A 69 -13.60 16.90 -2.29
CA ILE A 69 -13.47 16.07 -3.50
C ILE A 69 -12.25 16.51 -4.32
N LEU A 70 -12.03 17.81 -4.48
CA LEU A 70 -10.87 18.36 -5.19
C LEU A 70 -9.55 18.03 -4.49
N GLU A 71 -9.51 18.17 -3.16
CA GLU A 71 -8.37 17.78 -2.33
C GLU A 71 -8.06 16.29 -2.53
N TYR A 72 -9.07 15.44 -2.38
CA TYR A 72 -8.94 14.00 -2.55
C TYR A 72 -8.49 13.63 -3.97
N LEU A 73 -9.02 14.28 -5.01
CA LEU A 73 -8.66 14.04 -6.41
C LEU A 73 -7.16 14.31 -6.68
N ILE A 74 -6.52 15.18 -5.89
CA ILE A 74 -5.09 15.50 -6.04
C ILE A 74 -4.23 14.56 -5.17
N PHE A 75 -4.62 14.34 -3.91
CA PHE A 75 -3.82 13.54 -2.97
C PHE A 75 -3.87 12.04 -3.27
N PHE A 76 -5.03 11.53 -3.72
CA PHE A 76 -5.22 10.11 -3.97
C PHE A 76 -4.31 9.55 -5.09
N PRO A 77 -4.18 10.18 -6.27
CA PRO A 77 -3.22 9.75 -7.30
C PRO A 77 -1.80 9.63 -6.79
N ILE A 78 -1.35 10.60 -5.98
CA ILE A 78 0.00 10.64 -5.42
C ILE A 78 0.20 9.44 -4.49
N LEU A 79 -0.79 9.18 -3.63
CA LEU A 79 -0.78 8.04 -2.73
C LEU A 79 -0.68 6.70 -3.50
N VAL A 80 -1.53 6.50 -4.50
CA VAL A 80 -1.50 5.28 -5.33
C VAL A 80 -0.17 5.14 -6.06
N ALA A 81 0.38 6.23 -6.59
CA ALA A 81 1.67 6.22 -7.26
C ALA A 81 2.82 5.84 -6.32
N ILE A 82 2.85 6.40 -5.10
CA ILE A 82 3.84 6.06 -4.08
C ILE A 82 3.77 4.57 -3.74
N TRP A 83 2.58 4.04 -3.43
CA TRP A 83 2.45 2.64 -3.04
C TRP A 83 2.73 1.69 -4.19
N SER A 84 2.26 2.01 -5.40
CA SER A 84 2.61 1.24 -6.59
C SER A 84 4.11 1.22 -6.82
N GLY A 85 4.81 2.32 -6.56
CA GLY A 85 6.27 2.39 -6.59
C GLY A 85 6.93 1.47 -5.55
N VAL A 86 6.43 1.45 -4.31
CA VAL A 86 6.94 0.53 -3.27
C VAL A 86 6.72 -0.92 -3.67
N PHE A 87 5.52 -1.31 -4.10
CA PHE A 87 5.24 -2.68 -4.56
C PHE A 87 6.05 -3.05 -5.80
N SER A 88 6.23 -2.11 -6.75
CA SER A 88 7.09 -2.31 -7.93
C SER A 88 8.53 -2.56 -7.52
N LEU A 89 9.06 -1.78 -6.57
CA LEU A 89 10.42 -1.96 -6.07
C LEU A 89 10.59 -3.34 -5.43
N LEU A 90 9.67 -3.76 -4.57
CA LEU A 90 9.67 -5.11 -3.98
C LEU A 90 9.63 -6.21 -5.06
N LEU A 91 8.85 -6.02 -6.13
CA LEU A 91 8.81 -6.96 -7.24
C LEU A 91 10.10 -6.94 -8.09
N ILE A 92 10.73 -5.79 -8.32
CA ILE A 92 12.02 -5.69 -9.03
C ILE A 92 13.10 -6.48 -8.28
N PHE A 93 13.08 -6.45 -6.94
CA PHE A 93 14.00 -7.27 -6.13
C PHE A 93 13.83 -8.77 -6.37
N LEU A 94 12.62 -9.24 -6.69
CA LEU A 94 12.29 -10.66 -6.83
C LEU A 94 12.26 -11.15 -8.28
N SER A 95 12.00 -10.26 -9.23
CA SER A 95 11.56 -10.59 -10.58
C SER A 95 12.66 -10.36 -11.61
N LYS A 96 12.89 -11.37 -12.47
CA LYS A 96 13.70 -11.26 -13.69
C LYS A 96 12.84 -10.89 -14.92
N GLN A 97 11.58 -10.48 -14.70
CA GLN A 97 10.63 -10.15 -15.76
C GLN A 97 10.83 -8.73 -16.30
N ASP A 98 10.19 -8.46 -17.43
CA ASP A 98 10.12 -7.13 -18.03
C ASP A 98 9.47 -6.11 -17.06
N VAL A 99 10.00 -4.88 -17.08
CA VAL A 99 9.54 -3.76 -16.23
C VAL A 99 8.05 -3.48 -16.42
N SER A 100 7.52 -3.64 -17.64
CA SER A 100 6.10 -3.49 -17.95
C SER A 100 5.24 -4.45 -17.13
N LEU A 101 5.65 -5.71 -17.02
CA LEU A 101 4.91 -6.72 -16.26
C LEU A 101 5.00 -6.44 -14.76
N VAL A 102 6.17 -6.00 -14.28
CA VAL A 102 6.34 -5.62 -12.88
C VAL A 102 5.42 -4.45 -12.50
N LEU A 103 5.37 -3.41 -13.33
CA LEU A 103 4.48 -2.26 -13.13
C LEU A 103 3.01 -2.67 -13.16
N LEU A 104 2.63 -3.54 -14.12
CA LEU A 104 1.27 -4.07 -14.22
C LEU A 104 0.87 -4.80 -12.93
N VAL A 105 1.70 -5.73 -12.45
CA VAL A 105 1.40 -6.52 -11.24
C VAL A 105 1.39 -5.64 -10.01
N ALA A 106 2.33 -4.71 -9.86
CA ALA A 106 2.39 -3.81 -8.72
C ALA A 106 1.11 -2.95 -8.62
N ILE A 107 0.70 -2.35 -9.73
CA ILE A 107 -0.50 -1.51 -9.74
C ILE A 107 -1.75 -2.37 -9.58
N ALA A 108 -1.84 -3.55 -10.21
CA ALA A 108 -2.95 -4.48 -10.01
C ALA A 108 -3.12 -4.90 -8.53
N ILE A 109 -2.01 -5.13 -7.81
CA ILE A 109 -2.05 -5.42 -6.37
C ILE A 109 -2.59 -4.20 -5.62
N VAL A 110 -2.07 -2.99 -5.88
CA VAL A 110 -2.54 -1.76 -5.23
C VAL A 110 -4.02 -1.51 -5.52
N SER A 111 -4.46 -1.60 -6.77
CA SER A 111 -5.88 -1.46 -7.13
C SER A 111 -6.75 -2.51 -6.44
N SER A 112 -6.28 -3.75 -6.32
CA SER A 112 -7.00 -4.81 -5.61
C SER A 112 -7.13 -4.54 -4.11
N ILE A 113 -6.07 -4.02 -3.47
CA ILE A 113 -6.11 -3.57 -2.07
C ILE A 113 -7.13 -2.44 -1.91
N ARG A 114 -7.15 -1.47 -2.84
CA ARG A 114 -8.13 -0.37 -2.82
C ARG A 114 -9.55 -0.90 -2.93
N VAL A 115 -9.84 -1.72 -3.94
CA VAL A 115 -11.18 -2.29 -4.14
C VAL A 115 -11.65 -3.07 -2.92
N THR A 116 -10.78 -3.92 -2.37
CA THR A 116 -11.11 -4.72 -1.19
C THR A 116 -11.26 -3.91 0.08
N SER A 117 -10.63 -2.73 0.21
CA SER A 117 -10.83 -1.84 1.38
C SER A 117 -12.27 -1.32 1.50
N TYR A 118 -13.00 -1.23 0.39
CA TYR A 118 -14.44 -0.90 0.39
C TYR A 118 -15.33 -2.07 0.78
N TYR A 119 -14.84 -3.31 0.64
CA TYR A 119 -15.55 -4.51 1.02
C TYR A 119 -15.27 -4.90 2.48
N ASN A 120 -14.00 -5.07 2.82
CA ASN A 120 -13.52 -5.42 4.15
C ASN A 120 -12.05 -4.98 4.31
N GLU A 121 -11.78 -4.08 5.25
CA GLU A 121 -10.42 -3.58 5.47
C GLU A 121 -9.45 -4.66 5.95
N ASP A 122 -9.90 -5.70 6.65
CA ASP A 122 -9.03 -6.77 7.11
C ASP A 122 -8.57 -7.65 5.94
N LEU A 123 -9.44 -7.87 4.94
CA LEU A 123 -9.04 -8.48 3.66
C LEU A 123 -8.03 -7.62 2.90
N ALA A 124 -8.24 -6.31 2.84
CA ALA A 124 -7.30 -5.38 2.20
C ALA A 124 -5.93 -5.41 2.90
N LYS A 125 -5.93 -5.46 4.24
CA LYS A 125 -4.73 -5.62 5.08
C LYS A 125 -4.01 -6.93 4.77
N ASP A 126 -4.75 -8.02 4.59
CA ASP A 126 -4.20 -9.32 4.23
C ASP A 126 -3.56 -9.29 2.84
N LEU A 127 -4.19 -8.69 1.84
CA LEU A 127 -3.58 -8.52 0.51
C LEU A 127 -2.33 -7.64 0.56
N ALA A 128 -2.37 -6.53 1.30
CA ALA A 128 -1.25 -5.59 1.38
C ALA A 128 0.01 -6.19 2.03
N LYS A 129 -0.14 -7.12 2.97
CA LYS A 129 0.99 -7.77 3.65
C LYS A 129 1.53 -9.00 2.91
N MET A 130 0.80 -9.56 1.94
CA MET A 130 1.21 -10.76 1.21
C MET A 130 2.56 -10.60 0.51
N LEU A 131 2.72 -9.56 -0.32
CA LEU A 131 3.96 -9.40 -1.09
C LEU A 131 5.19 -9.16 -0.19
N PRO A 132 5.17 -8.24 0.79
CA PRO A 132 6.34 -8.05 1.65
C PRO A 132 6.71 -9.30 2.46
N PHE A 133 5.73 -10.04 3.00
CA PHE A 133 6.04 -11.29 3.71
C PHE A 133 6.50 -12.40 2.78
N ALA A 134 5.98 -12.49 1.56
CA ALA A 134 6.51 -13.41 0.55
C ALA A 134 7.97 -13.08 0.22
N LEU A 135 8.32 -11.80 0.09
CA LEU A 135 9.70 -11.35 -0.14
C LEU A 135 10.62 -11.72 1.02
N LEU A 136 10.19 -11.52 2.27
CA LEU A 136 10.93 -12.00 3.44
C LEU A 136 11.12 -13.52 3.40
N GLY A 137 10.06 -14.27 3.08
CA GLY A 137 10.12 -15.73 2.99
C GLY A 137 11.14 -16.20 1.96
N VAL A 138 11.12 -15.65 0.75
CA VAL A 138 12.11 -15.97 -0.30
C VAL A 138 13.51 -15.57 0.14
N PHE A 139 13.69 -14.39 0.72
CA PHE A 139 14.99 -13.91 1.21
C PHE A 139 15.62 -14.84 2.25
N LEU A 140 14.81 -15.38 3.16
CA LEU A 140 15.28 -16.29 4.22
C LEU A 140 15.60 -17.70 3.69
N ILE A 141 14.95 -18.14 2.62
CA ILE A 141 15.16 -19.46 2.01
C ILE A 141 16.39 -19.43 1.10
N ASP A 142 16.46 -18.45 0.20
CA ASP A 142 17.54 -18.35 -0.79
C ASP A 142 17.70 -16.91 -1.30
N ILE A 143 18.79 -16.26 -0.89
CA ILE A 143 19.14 -14.90 -1.29
C ILE A 143 19.49 -14.77 -2.78
N SER A 144 19.83 -15.88 -3.46
CA SER A 144 20.23 -15.86 -4.88
C SER A 144 19.09 -15.55 -5.84
N PHE A 145 17.83 -15.63 -5.38
CA PHE A 145 16.67 -15.14 -6.13
C PHE A 145 16.70 -13.62 -6.34
N PHE A 146 17.41 -12.89 -5.48
CA PHE A 146 17.49 -11.43 -5.55
C PHE A 146 18.59 -10.99 -6.50
N THR A 147 18.21 -10.25 -7.54
CA THR A 147 19.14 -9.72 -8.55
C THR A 147 19.52 -8.28 -8.24
N PHE A 148 20.40 -8.07 -7.26
CA PHE A 148 20.83 -6.72 -6.85
C PHE A 148 21.58 -5.94 -7.94
N GLU A 149 22.27 -6.64 -8.83
CA GLU A 149 23.11 -6.05 -9.88
C GLU A 149 22.30 -5.30 -10.95
N THR A 150 21.09 -5.77 -11.24
CA THR A 150 20.24 -5.21 -12.31
C THR A 150 19.37 -4.05 -11.84
N ILE A 151 19.19 -3.88 -10.52
CA ILE A 151 18.28 -2.89 -9.93
C ILE A 151 18.56 -1.47 -10.40
N PRO A 152 19.81 -0.96 -10.40
CA PRO A 152 20.07 0.41 -10.82
C PRO A 152 19.66 0.66 -12.27
N ALA A 153 19.95 -0.28 -13.17
CA ALA A 153 19.58 -0.19 -14.58
C ALA A 153 18.06 -0.26 -14.77
N THR A 154 17.38 -1.17 -14.05
CA THR A 154 15.93 -1.30 -14.07
C THR A 154 15.24 -0.03 -13.57
N LEU A 155 15.69 0.55 -12.45
CA LEU A 155 15.11 1.78 -11.91
C LEU A 155 15.25 2.97 -12.87
N LEU A 156 16.39 3.09 -13.56
CA LEU A 156 16.63 4.14 -14.55
C LEU A 156 15.76 3.99 -15.81
N SER A 157 15.21 2.80 -16.06
CA SER A 157 14.29 2.56 -17.19
C SER A 157 12.83 2.90 -16.88
N ILE A 158 12.44 2.99 -15.59
CA ILE A 158 11.05 3.27 -15.19
C ILE A 158 10.48 4.55 -15.82
N PRO A 159 11.22 5.69 -15.89
CA PRO A 159 10.70 6.91 -16.52
C PRO A 159 10.30 6.71 -17.99
N SER A 160 10.89 5.76 -18.70
CA SER A 160 10.51 5.44 -20.08
C SER A 160 9.09 4.87 -20.19
N TYR A 161 8.53 4.35 -19.10
CA TYR A 161 7.17 3.79 -19.02
C TYR A 161 6.13 4.78 -18.49
N TYR A 162 6.43 6.09 -18.47
CA TYR A 162 5.53 7.11 -17.89
C TYR A 162 4.10 7.06 -18.46
N ASN A 163 3.93 6.82 -19.76
CA ASN A 163 2.60 6.70 -20.38
C ASN A 163 1.81 5.53 -19.80
N VAL A 164 2.46 4.37 -19.67
CA VAL A 164 1.84 3.15 -19.11
C VAL A 164 1.44 3.38 -17.65
N ILE A 165 2.35 3.97 -16.86
CA ILE A 165 2.09 4.32 -15.46
C ILE A 165 0.88 5.26 -15.36
N LEU A 166 0.81 6.30 -16.20
CA LEU A 166 -0.32 7.24 -16.21
C LEU A 166 -1.64 6.54 -16.54
N TYR A 167 -1.70 5.68 -17.56
CA TYR A 167 -2.92 4.94 -17.89
C TYR A 167 -3.41 4.06 -16.73
N TYR A 168 -2.49 3.36 -16.06
CA TYR A 168 -2.82 2.49 -14.93
C TYR A 168 -3.24 3.30 -13.68
N LEU A 169 -2.63 4.46 -13.44
CA LEU A 169 -3.05 5.36 -12.36
C LEU A 169 -4.44 5.93 -12.63
N ILE A 170 -4.71 6.43 -13.84
CA ILE A 170 -6.05 6.92 -14.23
C ILE A 170 -7.09 5.82 -14.02
N PHE A 171 -6.82 4.59 -14.46
CA PHE A 171 -7.71 3.46 -14.21
C PHE A 171 -8.00 3.27 -12.71
N THR A 172 -6.97 3.26 -11.87
CA THR A 172 -7.14 3.06 -10.42
C THR A 172 -7.93 4.20 -9.77
N ILE A 173 -7.70 5.44 -10.20
CA ILE A 173 -8.43 6.62 -9.73
C ILE A 173 -9.92 6.53 -10.10
N LEU A 174 -10.23 6.13 -11.34
CA LEU A 174 -11.61 5.95 -11.78
C LEU A 174 -12.32 4.86 -10.96
N VAL A 175 -11.66 3.73 -10.71
CA VAL A 175 -12.21 2.65 -9.87
C VAL A 175 -12.47 3.14 -8.45
N GLU A 176 -11.51 3.83 -7.82
CA GLU A 176 -11.68 4.41 -6.48
C GLU A 176 -12.88 5.36 -6.44
N PHE A 177 -13.01 6.24 -7.43
CA PHE A 177 -14.09 7.21 -7.48
C PHE A 177 -15.46 6.54 -7.61
N VAL A 178 -15.57 5.53 -8.48
CA VAL A 178 -16.80 4.73 -8.63
C VAL A 178 -17.18 4.09 -7.30
N LEU A 179 -16.24 3.44 -6.62
CA LEU A 179 -16.49 2.80 -5.32
C LEU A 179 -16.91 3.81 -4.25
N ARG A 180 -16.25 4.97 -4.19
CA ARG A 180 -16.58 6.05 -3.25
C ARG A 180 -18.00 6.55 -3.45
N VAL A 181 -18.42 6.82 -4.69
CA VAL A 181 -19.79 7.23 -5.02
C VAL A 181 -20.79 6.16 -4.60
N VAL A 182 -20.52 4.89 -4.91
CA VAL A 182 -21.38 3.76 -4.52
C VAL A 182 -21.55 3.70 -2.99
N THR A 183 -20.46 3.77 -2.22
CA THR A 183 -20.54 3.76 -0.75
C THR A 183 -21.20 4.99 -0.15
N PHE A 184 -21.04 6.16 -0.77
CA PHE A 184 -21.72 7.37 -0.32
C PHE A 184 -23.24 7.24 -0.47
N ILE A 185 -23.71 6.71 -1.60
CA ILE A 185 -25.14 6.48 -1.85
C ILE A 185 -25.72 5.46 -0.86
N PHE A 186 -25.06 4.32 -0.66
CA PHE A 186 -25.53 3.31 0.30
C PHE A 186 -25.41 3.75 1.76
N GLY A 187 -24.39 4.52 2.11
CA GLY A 187 -24.20 5.07 3.46
C GLY A 187 -25.33 6.02 3.86
N LEU A 188 -25.77 6.89 2.94
CA LEU A 188 -26.91 7.80 3.17
C LEU A 188 -28.23 7.06 3.43
N GLN A 189 -28.37 5.83 2.95
CA GLN A 189 -29.61 5.06 3.08
C GLN A 189 -29.75 4.41 4.47
N ASN A 190 -28.64 4.13 5.15
CA ASN A 190 -28.64 3.54 6.50
C ASN A 190 -28.83 4.56 7.63
N ASP A 191 -28.66 5.86 7.37
CA ASP A 191 -28.88 6.93 8.36
C ASP A 191 -30.35 7.42 8.42
N VAL A 192 -31.24 6.84 7.60
CA VAL A 192 -32.65 7.27 7.42
C VAL A 192 -33.65 6.26 8.03
N GLU A 193 -33.19 5.10 8.52
CA GLU A 193 -33.98 4.14 9.33
C GLU A 193 -33.68 4.29 10.83
#